data_AF-A0A533Y503-F1
#
_entry.id   AF-A0A533Y503-F1
#
_cell.length_a   1.000
_cell.length_b   1.000
_cell.length_c   1.000
_cell.angle_alpha   90.00
_cell.angle_beta   90.00
_cell.angle_gamma   90.00
#
_symmetry.space_group_name_H-M   'P 1'
#
loop_
_entity.id
_entity.type
_entity.pdbx_description
1 polymer ?
#
loop_
_entity_poly.entity_id
_entity_poly.type
_entity_poly.pdbx_seq_one_letter_code
_entity_poly.pdbx_strand_id
1 'polypeptide(L)'
;MRRVLGVIGVTVFLCVIPAMLESAEQGGASLSPSGYALPAEPDEFDRREVNAYYDWRNNMFFRVFKLADQESKPDFMTARRTYKVSVNQYGYEVAITFAHPLFYWVDLDGNGEFEPSKGEMWIDVEEDGVNGNERLYDPMTPGEGPRGPVPMPPALPGRSRQPL
;
A
#
# COMPACT_ATOMS: atom_id res chain seq x y z
N MET A 1 28.93 33.82 65.50
CA MET A 1 29.96 33.15 64.67
C MET A 1 29.89 31.65 64.92
N ARG A 2 29.52 30.85 63.91
CA ARG A 2 29.88 29.41 63.81
C ARG A 2 29.50 28.94 62.40
N ARG A 3 30.51 28.73 61.56
CA ARG A 3 30.38 28.12 60.23
C ARG A 3 30.56 26.61 60.41
N VAL A 4 29.67 25.80 59.85
CA VAL A 4 29.84 24.35 59.72
C VAL A 4 29.99 24.06 58.23
N LEU A 5 31.19 23.64 57.84
CA LEU A 5 31.54 23.18 56.50
C LEU A 5 31.22 21.68 56.42
N GLY A 6 30.25 21.30 55.60
CA GLY A 6 29.95 19.90 55.27
C GLY A 6 30.76 19.47 54.05
N VAL A 7 31.59 18.45 54.22
CA VAL A 7 32.35 17.77 53.17
C VAL A 7 31.42 16.79 52.45
N ILE A 8 31.26 16.93 51.13
CA ILE A 8 30.54 15.97 50.29
C ILE A 8 31.59 15.16 49.51
N GLY A 9 31.77 13.91 49.90
CA GLY A 9 32.58 12.94 49.16
C GLY A 9 31.76 12.33 48.02
N VAL A 10 32.24 12.49 46.79
CA VAL A 10 31.66 11.85 45.59
C VAL A 10 32.31 10.47 45.44
N THR A 11 31.51 9.41 45.56
CA THR A 11 31.96 8.03 45.30
C THR A 11 31.49 7.62 43.91
N VAL A 12 32.42 7.45 42.98
CA VAL A 12 32.16 7.00 41.60
C VAL A 12 32.09 5.48 41.59
N PHE A 13 30.92 4.92 41.30
CA PHE A 13 30.74 3.48 41.08
C PHE A 13 30.98 3.19 39.60
N LEU A 14 32.07 2.48 39.31
CA LEU A 14 32.42 2.01 37.96
C LEU A 14 31.73 0.65 37.73
N CYS A 15 30.63 0.63 36.98
CA CYS A 15 30.01 -0.62 36.54
C CYS A 15 30.64 -1.08 35.23
N VAL A 16 31.43 -2.15 35.28
CA VAL A 16 31.93 -2.89 34.11
C VAL A 16 30.91 -3.98 33.79
N ILE A 17 30.32 -3.96 32.59
CA ILE A 17 29.48 -5.06 32.07
C ILE A 17 30.29 -5.78 30.97
N PRO A 18 30.44 -7.11 31.03
CA PRO A 18 31.25 -7.86 30.07
C PRO A 18 30.52 -8.07 28.74
N ALA A 19 31.32 -8.18 27.68
CA ALA A 19 30.93 -8.42 26.30
C ALA A 19 30.18 -9.75 26.12
N MET A 20 29.13 -9.74 25.30
CA MET A 20 28.58 -10.93 24.65
C MET A 20 28.78 -10.79 23.15
N LEU A 21 29.52 -11.76 22.63
CA LEU A 21 29.80 -12.02 21.23
C LEU A 21 28.64 -12.86 20.69
N GLU A 22 27.81 -12.32 19.80
CA GLU A 22 26.89 -13.13 19.00
C GLU A 22 27.20 -12.88 17.52
N SER A 23 27.62 -13.97 16.89
CA SER A 23 27.95 -14.13 15.48
C SER A 23 26.66 -14.16 14.66
N ALA A 24 26.54 -13.32 13.64
CA ALA A 24 25.63 -13.58 12.53
C ALA A 24 26.24 -13.03 11.24
N GLU A 25 26.41 -13.95 10.30
CA GLU A 25 27.05 -13.81 9.01
C GLU A 25 26.47 -12.67 8.17
N GLN A 26 27.37 -11.90 7.56
CA GLN A 26 27.07 -11.01 6.43
C GLN A 26 26.70 -11.86 5.20
N GLY A 27 25.44 -12.28 5.14
CA GLY A 27 24.78 -12.71 3.90
C GLY A 27 24.43 -11.47 3.09
N GLY A 28 25.04 -11.33 1.91
CA GLY A 28 24.91 -10.15 1.05
C GLY A 28 23.46 -9.78 0.74
N ALA A 29 23.01 -8.67 1.32
CA ALA A 29 21.78 -8.01 0.94
C ALA A 29 21.92 -7.52 -0.51
N SER A 30 21.21 -8.15 -1.43
CA SER A 30 20.96 -7.54 -2.73
C SER A 30 20.08 -6.32 -2.48
N LEU A 31 20.63 -5.12 -2.69
CA LEU A 31 19.89 -3.88 -2.56
C LEU A 31 18.86 -3.78 -3.69
N SER A 32 17.62 -4.21 -3.44
CA SER A 32 16.46 -3.72 -4.18
C SER A 32 16.43 -2.20 -4.08
N PRO A 33 16.14 -1.45 -5.16
CA PRO A 33 16.14 0.00 -5.10
C PRO A 33 14.88 0.50 -4.40
N SER A 34 14.81 0.39 -3.06
CA SER A 34 14.06 1.28 -2.15
C SER A 34 13.95 0.64 -0.76
N GLY A 35 14.57 1.23 0.27
CA GLY A 35 14.33 0.87 1.67
C GLY A 35 12.94 1.30 2.20
N TYR A 36 11.95 1.44 1.32
CA TYR A 36 10.59 1.79 1.68
C TYR A 36 9.77 0.52 1.87
N ALA A 37 9.24 0.32 3.07
CA ALA A 37 8.37 -0.81 3.37
C ALA A 37 6.93 -0.45 3.01
N LEU A 38 6.35 -1.17 2.04
CA LEU A 38 4.95 -0.99 1.66
C LEU A 38 4.03 -1.30 2.85
N PRO A 39 2.99 -0.49 3.09
CA PRO A 39 1.97 -0.84 4.07
C PRO A 39 1.07 -1.96 3.53
N ALA A 40 0.65 -2.86 4.42
CA ALA A 40 -0.36 -3.86 4.08
C ALA A 40 -1.71 -3.18 3.81
N GLU A 41 -2.47 -3.75 2.87
CA GLU A 41 -3.83 -3.29 2.59
C GLU A 41 -4.74 -3.46 3.81
N PRO A 42 -5.49 -2.43 4.23
CA PRO A 42 -6.49 -2.57 5.27
C PRO A 42 -7.60 -3.57 4.92
N ASP A 43 -8.16 -4.18 5.96
CA ASP A 43 -9.26 -5.13 5.87
C ASP A 43 -10.50 -4.52 5.19
N GLU A 44 -11.40 -5.38 4.71
CA GLU A 44 -12.68 -4.95 4.16
C GLU A 44 -13.48 -4.17 5.22
N PHE A 45 -14.08 -3.05 4.82
CA PHE A 45 -14.84 -2.13 5.70
C PHE A 45 -14.00 -1.43 6.78
N ASP A 46 -12.67 -1.36 6.64
CA ASP A 46 -11.84 -0.51 7.49
C ASP A 46 -12.27 0.96 7.38
N ARG A 47 -12.32 1.67 8.52
CA ARG A 47 -12.76 3.08 8.58
C ARG A 47 -11.83 4.04 7.84
N ARG A 48 -10.58 3.60 7.58
CA ARG A 48 -9.59 4.34 6.80
C ARG A 48 -9.89 4.28 5.31
N GLU A 49 -10.74 3.37 4.85
CA GLU A 49 -11.21 3.35 3.47
C GLU A 49 -12.15 4.53 3.23
N VAL A 50 -11.74 5.43 2.34
CA VAL A 50 -12.50 6.64 1.99
C VAL A 50 -13.23 6.50 0.66
N ASN A 51 -12.80 5.57 -0.18
CA ASN A 51 -13.45 5.28 -1.45
C ASN A 51 -13.12 3.86 -1.94
N ALA A 52 -14.04 3.25 -2.67
CA ALA A 52 -13.82 2.01 -3.39
C ALA A 52 -14.67 2.01 -4.66
N TYR A 53 -14.06 1.68 -5.79
CA TYR A 53 -14.73 1.75 -7.09
C TYR A 53 -14.15 0.79 -8.11
N TYR A 54 -14.99 0.34 -9.03
CA TYR A 54 -14.58 -0.47 -10.18
C TYR A 54 -14.31 0.41 -11.40
N ASP A 55 -13.13 0.26 -12.01
CA ASP A 55 -12.81 0.82 -13.32
C ASP A 55 -12.91 -0.25 -14.41
N TRP A 56 -13.98 -0.15 -15.20
CA TRP A 56 -14.23 -1.06 -16.31
C TRP A 56 -13.20 -0.97 -17.44
N ARG A 57 -12.50 0.16 -17.61
CA ARG A 57 -11.51 0.32 -18.68
C ARG A 57 -10.27 -0.52 -18.44
N ASN A 58 -9.92 -0.68 -17.17
CA ASN A 58 -8.73 -1.41 -16.75
C ASN A 58 -9.08 -2.78 -16.15
N ASN A 59 -10.36 -3.09 -15.97
CA ASN A 59 -10.84 -4.28 -15.24
C ASN A 59 -10.29 -4.39 -13.81
N MET A 60 -10.15 -3.25 -13.15
CA MET A 60 -9.55 -3.16 -11.83
C MET A 60 -10.52 -2.58 -10.82
N PHE A 61 -10.46 -3.12 -9.61
CA PHE A 61 -11.18 -2.60 -8.47
C PHE A 61 -10.20 -1.85 -7.58
N PHE A 62 -10.44 -0.56 -7.41
CA PHE A 62 -9.60 0.35 -6.64
C PHE A 62 -10.17 0.52 -5.25
N ARG A 63 -9.29 0.55 -4.26
CA ARG A 63 -9.60 0.95 -2.88
C ARG A 63 -8.64 2.06 -2.47
N VAL A 64 -9.19 3.11 -1.89
CA VAL A 64 -8.46 4.33 -1.52
C VAL A 64 -8.57 4.51 -0.01
N PHE A 65 -7.43 4.70 0.62
CA PHE A 65 -7.28 4.75 2.06
C PHE A 65 -6.60 6.04 2.50
N LYS A 66 -6.83 6.32 3.77
CA LYS A 66 -6.15 7.34 4.55
C LYS A 66 -5.52 6.67 5.76
N LEU A 67 -4.26 6.26 5.63
CA LEU A 67 -3.51 5.53 6.65
C LEU A 67 -2.91 6.47 7.69
N ALA A 68 -2.37 7.62 7.26
CA ALA A 68 -1.86 8.64 8.15
C ALA A 68 -2.98 9.50 8.74
N ASP A 69 -2.72 10.03 9.93
CA ASP A 69 -3.65 10.92 10.64
C ASP A 69 -3.79 12.30 9.99
N GLN A 70 -3.03 12.61 8.92
CA GLN A 70 -3.10 13.89 8.22
C GLN A 70 -4.49 14.11 7.61
N GLU A 71 -5.17 15.17 8.02
CA GLU A 71 -6.61 15.14 8.16
C GLU A 71 -7.43 15.17 6.85
N SER A 72 -6.83 15.42 5.69
CA SER A 72 -7.60 15.77 4.48
C SER A 72 -7.32 14.99 3.21
N LYS A 73 -6.26 14.19 3.10
CA LYS A 73 -5.87 13.57 1.83
C LYS A 73 -5.70 12.05 1.93
N PRO A 74 -6.14 11.28 0.93
CA PRO A 74 -5.78 9.88 0.83
C PRO A 74 -4.28 9.78 0.54
N ASP A 75 -3.61 8.81 1.16
CA ASP A 75 -2.17 8.60 1.09
C ASP A 75 -1.79 7.18 0.62
N PHE A 76 -2.81 6.34 0.43
CA PHE A 76 -2.61 4.95 0.03
C PHE A 76 -3.75 4.47 -0.86
N MET A 77 -3.40 3.78 -1.95
CA MET A 77 -4.37 3.21 -2.87
C MET A 77 -3.91 1.83 -3.33
N THR A 78 -4.86 0.92 -3.50
CA THR A 78 -4.61 -0.41 -4.05
C THR A 78 -5.51 -0.65 -5.25
N ALA A 79 -5.06 -1.51 -6.17
CA ALA A 79 -5.88 -1.97 -7.26
C ALA A 79 -5.79 -3.50 -7.42
N ARG A 80 -6.95 -4.15 -7.39
CA ARG A 80 -7.10 -5.59 -7.58
C ARG A 80 -7.63 -5.89 -8.97
N ARG A 81 -7.16 -6.98 -9.58
CA ARG A 81 -7.82 -7.49 -10.79
C ARG A 81 -9.23 -7.93 -10.45
N THR A 82 -10.14 -7.70 -11.39
CA THR A 82 -11.54 -8.08 -11.25
C THR A 82 -11.82 -9.34 -12.06
N TYR A 83 -12.36 -10.36 -11.39
CA TYR A 83 -12.77 -11.62 -12.01
C TYR A 83 -14.15 -11.49 -12.66
N LYS A 84 -15.10 -10.88 -11.96
CA LYS A 84 -16.48 -10.72 -12.42
C LYS A 84 -17.11 -9.50 -11.79
N VAL A 85 -17.89 -8.77 -12.58
CA VAL A 85 -18.79 -7.72 -12.06
C VAL A 85 -20.23 -8.13 -12.30
N SER A 86 -21.08 -7.87 -11.33
CA SER A 86 -22.52 -8.12 -11.42
C SER A 86 -23.29 -7.08 -10.62
N VAL A 87 -24.60 -7.01 -10.82
CA VAL A 87 -25.49 -6.18 -10.02
C VAL A 87 -26.28 -7.12 -9.10
N ASN A 88 -26.31 -6.81 -7.81
CA ASN A 88 -27.07 -7.60 -6.85
C ASN A 88 -28.58 -7.30 -6.93
N GLN A 89 -29.39 -8.04 -6.16
CA GLN A 89 -30.85 -7.89 -6.15
C GLN A 89 -31.36 -6.50 -5.72
N TYR A 90 -30.51 -5.66 -5.13
CA TYR A 90 -30.83 -4.31 -4.68
C TYR A 90 -30.32 -3.22 -5.65
N GLY A 91 -29.73 -3.59 -6.78
CA GLY A 91 -29.21 -2.65 -7.77
C GLY A 91 -27.80 -2.15 -7.49
N TYR A 92 -27.08 -2.71 -6.51
CA TYR A 92 -25.68 -2.33 -6.26
C TYR A 92 -24.72 -3.16 -7.11
N GLU A 93 -23.70 -2.50 -7.62
CA GLU A 93 -22.58 -3.16 -8.30
C GLU A 93 -21.76 -3.96 -7.29
N VAL A 94 -21.41 -5.18 -7.68
CA VAL A 94 -20.59 -6.11 -6.91
C VAL A 94 -19.45 -6.58 -7.80
N ALA A 95 -18.24 -6.22 -7.43
CA ALA A 95 -17.02 -6.70 -8.05
C ALA A 95 -16.45 -7.87 -7.26
N ILE A 96 -16.24 -9.00 -7.93
CA ILE A 96 -15.52 -10.16 -7.40
C ILE A 96 -14.06 -10.00 -7.85
N THR A 97 -13.15 -9.88 -6.90
CA THR A 97 -11.73 -9.58 -7.14
C THR A 97 -10.83 -10.76 -6.77
N PHE A 98 -9.58 -10.67 -7.20
CA PHE A 98 -8.52 -11.52 -6.64
C PHE A 98 -8.23 -11.16 -5.18
N ALA A 99 -7.64 -12.10 -4.44
CA ALA A 99 -7.44 -11.97 -3.00
C ALA A 99 -6.48 -10.83 -2.64
N HIS A 100 -5.43 -10.62 -3.44
CA HIS A 100 -4.41 -9.61 -3.21
C HIS A 100 -4.39 -8.55 -4.33
N PRO A 101 -4.03 -7.30 -4.01
CA PRO A 101 -3.79 -6.27 -5.01
C PRO A 101 -2.68 -6.62 -5.99
N LEU A 102 -2.85 -6.20 -7.24
CA LEU A 102 -1.80 -6.22 -8.25
C LEU A 102 -0.93 -4.96 -8.15
N PHE A 103 -1.54 -3.83 -7.78
CA PHE A 103 -0.85 -2.56 -7.68
C PHE A 103 -1.07 -1.90 -6.33
N TYR A 104 -0.03 -1.21 -5.87
CA TYR A 104 0.02 -0.41 -4.66
C TYR A 104 0.51 0.98 -5.02
N TRP A 105 -0.15 2.01 -4.51
CA TRP A 105 0.31 3.39 -4.57
C TRP A 105 0.44 3.97 -3.19
N VAL A 106 1.54 4.66 -2.95
CA VAL A 106 1.77 5.37 -1.70
C VAL A 106 2.17 6.80 -2.02
N ASP A 107 1.41 7.75 -1.49
CA ASP A 107 1.73 9.18 -1.61
C ASP A 107 2.97 9.46 -0.75
N LEU A 108 4.13 9.60 -1.40
CA LEU A 108 5.40 9.81 -0.71
C LEU A 108 5.67 11.29 -0.46
N ASP A 109 5.07 12.19 -1.24
CA ASP A 109 5.29 13.63 -1.16
C ASP A 109 4.18 14.41 -0.41
N GLY A 110 3.07 13.73 -0.07
CA GLY A 110 1.94 14.27 0.70
C GLY A 110 1.00 15.16 -0.12
N ASN A 111 1.09 15.11 -1.44
CA ASN A 111 0.28 15.95 -2.31
C ASN A 111 -1.16 15.44 -2.50
N GLY A 112 -1.46 14.19 -2.14
CA GLY A 112 -2.75 13.51 -2.26
C GLY A 112 -3.07 12.99 -3.67
N GLU A 113 -2.10 13.02 -4.57
CA GLU A 113 -2.15 12.48 -5.92
C GLU A 113 -1.28 11.22 -5.98
N PHE A 114 -1.60 10.33 -6.91
CA PHE A 114 -0.85 9.09 -7.11
C PHE A 114 -0.16 9.14 -8.47
N GLU A 115 1.17 9.28 -8.47
CA GLU A 115 1.92 9.53 -9.72
C GLU A 115 2.89 8.39 -10.04
N PRO A 116 2.56 7.51 -11.02
CA PRO A 116 3.45 6.41 -11.41
C PRO A 116 4.86 6.87 -11.81
N SER A 117 4.97 8.03 -12.46
CA SER A 117 6.25 8.61 -12.89
C SER A 117 7.14 9.11 -11.74
N LYS A 118 6.60 9.21 -10.51
CA LYS A 118 7.36 9.65 -9.33
C LYS A 118 7.89 8.50 -8.48
N GLY A 119 7.70 7.25 -8.91
CA GLY A 119 8.13 6.10 -8.12
C GLY A 119 7.25 5.86 -6.88
N GLU A 120 5.96 6.19 -7.01
CA GLU A 120 4.95 6.02 -5.97
C GLU A 120 4.06 4.80 -6.22
N MET A 121 4.41 3.99 -7.22
CA MET A 121 3.61 2.85 -7.66
C MET A 121 4.46 1.59 -7.64
N TRP A 122 3.92 0.55 -7.02
CA TRP A 122 4.51 -0.79 -6.99
C TRP A 122 3.55 -1.80 -7.59
N ILE A 123 4.13 -2.84 -8.18
CA ILE A 123 3.45 -3.99 -8.74
C ILE A 123 3.84 -5.25 -7.96
N ASP A 124 2.82 -6.01 -7.56
CA ASP A 124 2.95 -7.37 -7.06
C ASP A 124 2.55 -8.33 -8.18
N VAL A 125 3.54 -8.86 -8.89
CA VAL A 125 3.31 -9.70 -10.07
C VAL A 125 2.77 -11.08 -9.68
N GLU A 126 3.10 -11.53 -8.47
CA GLU A 126 2.72 -12.81 -7.92
C GLU A 126 1.32 -12.77 -7.27
N GLU A 127 0.81 -11.56 -6.95
CA GLU A 127 -0.46 -11.32 -6.27
C GLU A 127 -0.59 -12.15 -4.98
N ASP A 128 0.48 -12.16 -4.19
CA ASP A 128 0.57 -12.82 -2.89
C ASP A 128 0.60 -11.85 -1.71
N GLY A 129 0.45 -10.55 -2.00
CA GLY A 129 0.36 -9.48 -1.02
C GLY A 129 1.73 -9.07 -0.49
N VAL A 130 1.75 -7.99 0.30
CA VAL A 130 3.00 -7.35 0.75
C VAL A 130 3.92 -8.30 1.51
N ASN A 131 4.96 -8.80 0.84
CA ASN A 131 5.97 -9.70 1.37
C ASN A 131 7.40 -9.35 0.94
N GLY A 132 7.58 -8.30 0.14
CA GLY A 132 8.89 -7.75 -0.25
C GLY A 132 9.39 -8.23 -1.61
N ASN A 133 8.61 -9.02 -2.35
CA ASN A 133 8.83 -9.30 -3.78
C ASN A 133 8.27 -8.21 -4.70
N GLU A 134 7.51 -7.25 -4.15
CA GLU A 134 6.91 -6.17 -4.94
C GLU A 134 7.99 -5.30 -5.59
N ARG A 135 7.70 -4.84 -6.81
CA ARG A 135 8.64 -4.06 -7.61
C ARG A 135 8.09 -2.69 -7.87
N LEU A 136 8.97 -1.70 -7.97
CA LEU A 136 8.56 -0.39 -8.45
C LEU A 136 8.04 -0.52 -9.89
N TYR A 137 6.83 -0.05 -10.13
CA TYR A 137 6.20 -0.12 -11.43
C TYR A 137 6.75 0.98 -12.34
N ASP A 138 7.24 0.59 -13.51
CA ASP A 138 7.63 1.53 -14.57
C ASP A 138 6.75 1.29 -15.82
N PRO A 139 5.88 2.23 -16.18
CA PRO A 139 5.02 2.09 -17.37
C PRO A 139 5.82 1.99 -18.68
N MET A 140 7.09 2.40 -18.69
CA MET A 140 7.98 2.28 -19.86
C MET A 140 8.65 0.91 -19.95
N THR A 141 8.61 0.10 -18.90
CA THR A 141 9.19 -1.24 -18.88
C THR A 141 8.28 -2.24 -19.61
N PRO A 142 8.73 -2.85 -20.72
CA PRO A 142 7.88 -3.74 -21.51
C PRO A 142 7.45 -4.98 -20.71
N GLY A 143 6.15 -5.28 -20.74
CA GLY A 143 5.59 -6.52 -20.19
C GLY A 143 5.07 -6.45 -18.76
N GLU A 144 5.12 -5.28 -18.11
CA GLU A 144 4.59 -5.05 -16.75
C GLU A 144 3.14 -4.51 -16.72
N GLY A 145 2.57 -4.16 -17.89
CA GLY A 145 1.18 -3.74 -18.01
C GLY A 145 0.15 -4.87 -17.79
N PRO A 146 -1.12 -4.53 -17.47
CA PRO A 146 -2.15 -5.51 -17.13
C PRO A 146 -2.33 -6.56 -18.22
N ARG A 147 -2.12 -7.82 -17.83
CA ARG A 147 -2.25 -9.01 -18.68
C ARG A 147 -3.71 -9.47 -18.64
N GLY A 148 -4.52 -9.05 -19.60
CA GLY A 148 -5.89 -9.56 -19.74
C GLY A 148 -6.72 -8.78 -20.76
N PRO A 149 -7.80 -9.39 -21.29
CA PRO A 149 -8.74 -8.67 -22.15
C PRO A 149 -9.43 -7.54 -21.38
N VAL A 150 -9.48 -6.35 -21.98
CA VAL A 150 -10.27 -5.21 -21.46
C VAL A 150 -11.77 -5.55 -21.57
N PRO A 151 -12.54 -5.54 -20.48
CA PRO A 151 -13.98 -5.76 -20.50
C PRO A 151 -14.70 -4.66 -21.27
N MET A 152 -15.82 -5.01 -21.89
CA MET A 152 -16.72 -4.01 -22.44
C MET A 152 -17.33 -3.16 -21.31
N PRO A 153 -17.58 -1.86 -21.54
CA PRO A 153 -18.24 -1.01 -20.55
C PRO A 153 -19.61 -1.61 -20.16
N PRO A 154 -20.05 -1.43 -18.90
CA PRO A 154 -21.37 -1.87 -18.48
C PRO A 154 -22.45 -1.23 -19.37
N ALA A 155 -23.45 -2.03 -19.75
CA ALA A 155 -24.55 -1.56 -20.56
C ALA A 155 -25.35 -0.51 -19.78
N LEU A 156 -25.55 0.68 -20.37
CA LEU A 156 -26.37 1.73 -19.77
C LEU A 156 -27.81 1.21 -19.55
N PRO A 157 -28.40 1.41 -18.36
CA PRO A 157 -29.79 1.06 -18.13
C PRO A 157 -30.67 1.98 -18.99
N GLY A 158 -31.38 1.38 -19.95
CA GLY A 158 -32.47 2.05 -20.67
C GLY A 158 -32.12 2.62 -22.05
N ARG A 159 -32.06 1.74 -23.06
CA ARG A 159 -32.72 2.00 -24.34
C ARG A 159 -33.05 0.67 -25.00
N SER A 160 -34.19 0.11 -24.62
CA SER A 160 -34.87 -0.90 -25.42
C SER A 160 -35.04 -0.35 -26.84
N ARG A 161 -34.20 -0.80 -27.77
CA ARG A 161 -34.47 -0.67 -29.19
C ARG A 161 -35.65 -1.58 -29.51
N GLN A 162 -36.87 -1.07 -29.35
CA GLN A 162 -38.02 -1.63 -30.03
C GLN A 162 -37.90 -1.23 -31.51
N PRO A 163 -37.86 -2.18 -32.46
CA PRO A 163 -38.07 -1.87 -33.85
C PRO A 163 -39.55 -1.46 -34.05
N LEU A 164 -39.75 -0.42 -34.86
CA LEU A 164 -41.05 0.02 -35.36
C LEU A 164 -41.66 -1.02 -36.30
#